data_AF-A0A8B5WTC2-F1
#
_entry.id   AF-A0A8B5WTC2-F1
#
_cell.length_a   1.000
_cell.length_b   1.000
_cell.length_c   1.000
_cell.angle_alpha   90.00
_cell.angle_beta   90.00
_cell.angle_gamma   90.00
#
_symmetry.space_group_name_H-M   'P 1'
#
loop_
_entity.id
_entity.type
_entity.pdbx_description
1 polymer ?
#
loop_
_entity_poly.entity_id
_entity_poly.type
_entity_poly.pdbx_seq_one_letter_code
_entity_poly.pdbx_strand_id
1 'polypeptide(L)' 'MEALLIALGCRVIEGRGSRVRFELNGRIATFHRPHPAKEAKPYPVEQARDFLTAIGVHP' A
#
# COMPACT_ATOMS: atom_id res chain seq x y z
N MET A 1 -0.43 3.69 -6.29
CA MET A 1 0.26 2.82 -5.32
C MET A 1 -0.16 1.36 -5.48
N GLU A 2 -1.47 1.06 -5.40
CA GLU A 2 -1.97 -0.33 -5.45
C GLU A 2 -1.46 -1.12 -6.67
N ALA A 3 -1.59 -0.57 -7.89
CA ALA A 3 -1.09 -1.22 -9.11
C ALA A 3 0.43 -1.51 -9.08
N LEU A 4 1.23 -0.61 -8.51
CA LEU A 4 2.69 -0.80 -8.37
C LEU A 4 2.99 -1.97 -7.41
N LEU A 5 2.34 -2.01 -6.25
CA LEU A 5 2.55 -3.07 -5.27
C LEU A 5 2.08 -4.44 -5.80
N ILE A 6 0.98 -4.47 -6.55
CA ILE A 6 0.52 -5.67 -7.25
C ILE A 6 1.57 -6.13 -8.28
N ALA A 7 2.11 -5.21 -9.07
CA ALA A 7 3.14 -5.53 -10.07
C ALA A 7 4.45 -6.04 -9.45
N LEU A 8 4.77 -5.60 -8.23
CA LEU A 8 5.90 -6.10 -7.43
C LEU A 8 5.63 -7.47 -6.79
N GLY A 9 4.46 -8.07 -7.02
CA GLY A 9 4.08 -9.37 -6.49
C GLY A 9 3.48 -9.34 -5.09
N CYS A 10 3.13 -8.17 -4.55
CA CYS A 10 2.47 -8.10 -3.26
C CYS A 10 1.07 -8.71 -3.33
N ARG A 11 0.73 -9.54 -2.35
CA ARG A 11 -0.62 -10.03 -2.12
C ARG A 11 -1.48 -8.92 -1.52
N VAL A 12 -2.63 -8.68 -2.14
CA VAL A 12 -3.62 -7.71 -1.64
C VAL A 12 -4.59 -8.42 -0.69
N ILE A 13 -4.84 -7.81 0.46
CA ILE A 13 -5.74 -8.31 1.50
C ILE A 13 -6.74 -7.19 1.83
N GLU A 14 -8.00 -7.40 1.48
CA GLU A 14 -9.09 -6.48 1.80
C GLU A 14 -9.30 -6.41 3.32
N GLY A 15 -9.40 -5.20 3.85
CA GLY A 15 -9.71 -4.92 5.25
C GLY A 15 -11.13 -4.38 5.41
N ARG A 16 -11.48 -4.00 6.64
CA ARG A 16 -12.80 -3.39 6.92
C ARG A 16 -12.82 -1.92 6.49
N GLY A 17 -13.80 -1.55 5.66
CA GLY A 17 -13.93 -0.21 5.09
C GLY A 17 -12.97 -0.02 3.91
N SER A 18 -12.31 1.14 3.78
CA SER A 18 -11.29 1.37 2.74
C SER A 18 -9.89 0.86 3.08
N ARG A 19 -9.74 0.11 4.17
CA ARG A 19 -8.44 -0.44 4.54
C ARG A 19 -8.06 -1.54 3.56
N VAL A 20 -6.85 -1.46 3.02
CA VAL A 20 -6.24 -2.47 2.17
C VAL A 20 -4.86 -2.78 2.72
N ARG A 21 -4.49 -4.06 2.80
CA ARG A 21 -3.15 -4.48 3.21
C ARG A 21 -2.41 -5.09 2.03
N PHE A 22 -1.11 -4.85 1.96
CA PHE A 22 -0.21 -5.48 1.00
C PHE A 22 0.79 -6.33 1.78
N GLU A 23 0.95 -7.58 1.36
CA GLU A 23 1.88 -8.53 1.96
C GLU A 23 2.87 -9.03 0.91
N LEU A 24 4.15 -9.08 1.26
CA LEU A 24 5.18 -9.72 0.44
C LEU A 24 6.26 -10.29 1.35
N ASN A 25 6.53 -11.59 1.23
CA ASN A 25 7.54 -12.31 2.02
C ASN A 25 7.39 -12.08 3.54
N GLY A 26 6.15 -12.07 4.05
CA GLY A 26 5.83 -11.87 5.46
C GLY A 26 5.86 -10.41 5.93
N ARG A 27 6.21 -9.46 5.06
CA ARG A 27 6.17 -8.02 5.35
C ARG A 27 4.82 -7.46 4.97
N ILE A 28 4.15 -6.77 5.90
CA ILE A 28 2.79 -6.26 5.71
C ILE A 28 2.77 -4.75 5.87
N ALA A 29 2.14 -4.05 4.93
CA ALA A 29 1.76 -2.65 5.08
C ALA A 29 0.25 -2.49 4.94
N THR A 30 -0.33 -1.61 5.77
CA THR A 30 -1.76 -1.29 5.74
C THR A 30 -1.95 0.14 5.26
N PHE A 31 -2.79 0.32 4.25
CA PHE A 31 -3.14 1.63 3.71
C PHE A 31 -4.65 1.82 3.68
N HIS A 32 -5.08 3.05 3.42
CA HIS A 32 -6.46 3.38 3.13
C HIS A 32 -6.58 3.74 1.65
N ARG A 33 -7.52 3.12 0.93
CA ARG A 33 -7.85 3.53 -0.44
C ARG A 33 -8.34 4.99 -0.43
N PRO A 34 -7.82 5.84 -1.33
CA PRO A 34 -8.32 7.20 -1.48
C PRO A 34 -9.80 7.15 -1.91
N HIS A 35 -10.65 7.92 -1.24
CA HIS A 35 -12.08 8.00 -1.55
C HIS A 35 -12.40 9.28 -2.32
N PRO A 36 -13.13 9.21 -3.46
CA PRO A 36 -13.39 10.37 -4.32
C PRO A 36 -14.29 11.46 -3.69
N ALA A 37 -14.97 11.18 -2.56
CA ALA A 37 -16.00 12.06 -2.00
C ALA A 37 -15.49 13.24 -1.14
N LYS A 38 -14.23 13.22 -0.69
CA LYS A 38 -13.59 14.32 0.05
C LYS A 38 -12.11 14.24 -0.23
N GLU A 39 -11.53 15.28 -0.83
CA GLU A 39 -10.09 15.48 -1.10
C GLU A 39 -9.22 14.37 -0.50
N ALA A 40 -9.11 13.26 -1.23
CA ALA A 40 -8.44 12.10 -0.70
C ALA A 40 -6.96 12.47 -0.55
N LYS A 41 -6.48 12.49 0.70
CA LYS A 41 -5.04 12.61 0.92
C LYS A 41 -4.38 11.46 0.16
N PRO A 42 -3.38 11.72 -0.70
CA PRO A 42 -2.64 10.66 -1.36
C PRO A 42 -2.09 9.70 -0.31
N TYR A 43 -1.87 8.44 -0.72
CA TYR A 43 -1.13 7.47 0.09
C TYR A 43 0.09 8.17 0.72
N PRO A 44 0.30 8.09 2.04
CA PRO A 44 1.44 8.75 2.66
C PRO A 44 2.72 8.28 1.98
N VAL A 45 3.40 9.18 1.26
CA VAL A 45 4.56 8.86 0.42
C VAL A 45 5.68 8.24 1.24
N GLU A 46 5.83 8.70 2.48
CA GLU A 46 6.77 8.15 3.46
C GLU A 46 6.45 6.69 3.78
N GLN A 47 5.22 6.36 4.17
CA GLN A 47 4.79 4.98 4.46
C GLN A 47 4.93 4.04 3.24
N ALA A 48 4.66 4.57 2.05
CA ALA A 48 4.88 3.86 0.80
C ALA A 48 6.37 3.58 0.56
N ARG A 49 7.23 4.58 0.75
CA ARG A 49 8.70 4.47 0.61
C ARG A 49 9.29 3.51 1.65
N ASP A 50 8.81 3.57 2.88
CA ASP A 50 9.22 2.67 3.95
C ASP A 50 8.85 1.22 3.62
N PHE A 51 7.65 1.00 3.10
CA PHE A 51 7.24 -0.34 2.68
C PHE A 51 8.05 -0.84 1.49
N LEU A 52 8.28 -0.01 0.46
CA LEU A 52 9.13 -0.36 -0.68
C LEU A 52 10.54 -0.74 -0.22
N THR A 53 11.16 0.09 0.62
CA THR A 53 12.48 -0.20 1.20
C THR A 53 12.44 -1.48 2.02
N ALA A 54 11.39 -1.65 2.82
CA ALA A 54 11.18 -2.86 3.58
C ALA A 54 11.07 -4.07 2.67
N ILE A 55 10.48 -4.02 1.47
CA ILE A 55 10.46 -5.17 0.55
C ILE A 55 11.69 -5.26 -0.37
N GLY A 56 12.73 -4.45 -0.13
CA GLY A 56 13.98 -4.44 -0.91
C GLY A 56 13.90 -3.66 -2.21
N VAL A 57 12.84 -2.86 -2.40
CA VAL A 57 12.70 -1.95 -3.54
C VAL A 57 13.18 -0.58 -3.09
N HIS A 58 14.29 -0.11 -3.65
CA HIS A 58 14.80 1.23 -3.42
C HIS A 58 14.20 2.18 -4.47
N PRO A 59 13.34 3.14 -4.07
CA PRO A 59 12.75 4.12 -4.99
C PRO A 59 13.68 5.28 -5.33
#